data_AF-A0A1C4MXD3-F1
#
_entry.id   AF-A0A1C4MXD3-F1
#
_cell.length_a   1.000
_cell.length_b   1.000
_cell.length_c   1.000
_cell.angle_alpha   90.00
_cell.angle_beta   90.00
_cell.angle_gamma   90.00
#
_symmetry.space_group_name_H-M   'P 1'
#
loop_
_entity.id
_entity.type
_entity.pdbx_description
1 polymer ?
#
loop_
_entity_poly.entity_id
_entity_poly.type
_entity_poly.pdbx_seq_one_letter_code
_entity_poly.pdbx_strand_id
1 'polypeptide(L)'
;GGRVAVIAPRALHHVLLPHLPGASAGESPDLTRPVVLLTPRQSKGLEFDEVLAVEPQRYEESDLYVALTRPTQRLGLLHSEPLPEPLAIALKA
;
A
#
# COMPACT_ATOMS: atom_id res chain seq x y z
N GLY A 1 -2.74 -18.96 -0.43
CA GLY A 1 -2.31 -18.05 0.65
C GLY A 1 -1.22 -17.19 0.07
N GLY A 2 -1.54 -15.93 -0.20
CA GLY A 2 -0.58 -14.94 -0.69
C GLY A 2 -0.25 -13.91 0.40
N ARG A 3 0.86 -13.18 0.23
CA ARG A 3 1.22 -12.06 1.11
C ARG A 3 0.58 -10.78 0.60
N VAL A 4 -0.13 -10.10 1.50
CA VAL A 4 -0.78 -8.82 1.24
C VAL A 4 0.04 -7.71 1.88
N ALA A 5 0.46 -6.72 1.09
CA ALA A 5 0.97 -5.46 1.61
C ALA A 5 -0.13 -4.39 1.59
N VAL A 6 -0.43 -3.82 2.75
CA VAL A 6 -1.15 -2.57 2.85
C VAL A 6 -0.10 -1.46 2.84
N ILE A 7 -0.06 -0.67 1.76
CA ILE A 7 0.86 0.45 1.63
C ILE A 7 0.07 1.71 1.91
N ALA A 8 0.47 2.48 2.92
CA ALA A 8 -0.25 3.67 3.38
C ALA A 8 0.72 4.78 3.82
N PRO A 9 0.33 6.07 3.75
CA PRO A 9 1.06 7.15 4.39
C PRO A 9 1.27 6.87 5.88
N ARG A 10 2.46 7.18 6.41
CA ARG A 10 2.81 6.89 7.82
C ARG A 10 1.79 7.47 8.80
N ALA A 11 1.26 8.64 8.49
CA ALA A 11 0.23 9.30 9.30
C ALA A 11 -1.04 8.46 9.47
N LEU A 12 -1.37 7.55 8.55
CA LEU A 12 -2.56 6.69 8.63
C LEU A 12 -2.31 5.36 9.36
N HIS A 13 -1.05 5.02 9.66
CA HIS A 13 -0.73 3.69 10.21
C HIS A 13 -1.43 3.42 11.54
N HIS A 14 -1.52 4.43 12.41
CA HIS A 14 -2.18 4.29 13.71
C HIS A 14 -3.69 4.06 13.61
N VAL A 15 -4.34 4.58 12.56
CA VAL A 15 -5.77 4.37 12.29
C VAL A 15 -6.01 3.02 11.63
N LEU A 16 -5.13 2.61 10.71
CA LEU A 16 -5.30 1.38 9.94
C LEU A 16 -4.98 0.12 10.76
N LEU A 17 -3.93 0.16 11.58
CA LEU A 17 -3.43 -1.03 12.29
C LEU A 17 -4.49 -1.75 13.14
N PRO A 18 -5.35 -1.06 13.91
CA PRO A 18 -6.45 -1.71 14.65
C PRO A 18 -7.45 -2.48 13.76
N HIS A 19 -7.55 -2.13 12.48
CA HIS A 19 -8.45 -2.77 11.51
C HIS A 19 -7.77 -3.87 10.69
N LEU A 20 -6.47 -4.11 10.91
CA LEU A 20 -5.68 -5.11 10.21
C LEU A 20 -5.20 -6.19 11.19
N PRO A 21 -6.09 -7.09 11.65
CA PRO A 21 -5.76 -8.08 12.67
C PRO A 21 -4.63 -9.00 12.19
N GLY A 22 -3.57 -9.11 12.98
CA GLY A 22 -2.41 -9.94 12.68
C GLY A 22 -1.41 -9.32 11.70
N ALA A 23 -1.61 -8.05 11.28
CA ALA A 23 -0.65 -7.34 10.46
C ALA A 23 0.62 -6.98 11.25
N SER A 24 1.79 -7.12 10.61
CA SER A 24 3.02 -6.54 11.14
C SER A 24 3.21 -5.12 10.62
N ALA A 25 3.64 -4.21 11.50
CA ALA A 25 3.91 -2.80 11.20
C ALA A 25 5.11 -2.29 12.03
N GLY A 26 5.47 -1.01 11.87
CA GLY A 26 6.56 -0.34 12.61
C GLY A 26 7.77 -0.06 11.73
N GLU A 27 8.93 0.24 12.34
CA GLU A 27 10.19 0.49 11.61
C GLU A 27 10.70 -0.77 10.90
N SER A 28 10.60 -1.92 11.57
CA SER A 28 11.07 -3.23 11.09
C SER A 28 9.95 -4.27 11.15
N PRO A 29 8.99 -4.25 10.21
CA PRO A 29 7.88 -5.20 10.19
C PRO A 29 8.34 -6.61 9.78
N ASP A 30 7.74 -7.63 10.38
CA ASP A 30 7.91 -9.03 10.05
C ASP A 30 7.24 -9.36 8.71
N LEU A 31 8.05 -9.42 7.65
CA LEU A 31 7.62 -9.72 6.27
C LEU A 31 7.20 -11.18 6.02
N THR A 32 7.29 -12.04 7.05
CA THR A 32 6.77 -13.41 6.98
C THR A 32 5.29 -13.47 7.33
N ARG A 33 4.72 -12.39 7.89
CA ARG A 33 3.29 -12.33 8.19
C ARG A 33 2.44 -12.28 6.91
N PRO A 34 1.23 -12.85 6.94
CA PRO A 34 0.32 -12.81 5.79
C PRO A 34 -0.07 -11.39 5.37
N VAL A 35 -0.12 -10.46 6.33
CA VAL A 35 -0.42 -9.05 6.10
C VAL A 35 0.69 -8.21 6.72
N VAL A 36 1.18 -7.22 5.96
CA VAL A 36 2.12 -6.20 6.45
C VAL A 36 1.62 -4.81 6.10
N LEU A 37 1.78 -3.88 7.04
CA LEU A 37 1.45 -2.47 6.85
C LEU A 37 2.76 -1.68 6.71
N LEU A 38 2.94 -1.06 5.54
CA LEU A 38 4.17 -0.42 5.13
C LEU A 38 3.90 1.02 4.68
N THR A 39 4.93 1.87 4.79
CA THR A 39 5.01 3.08 3.96
C THR A 39 5.47 2.71 2.54
N PRO A 40 5.22 3.56 1.54
CA PRO A 40 5.76 3.34 0.20
C PRO A 40 7.27 3.09 0.20
N ARG A 41 8.03 3.90 0.96
CA ARG A 41 9.48 3.76 1.08
C ARG A 41 9.92 2.43 1.67
N GLN A 42 9.25 1.93 2.72
CA GLN A 42 9.55 0.62 3.29
C GLN A 42 9.25 -0.54 2.33
N SER A 43 8.33 -0.35 1.39
CA SER A 43 8.02 -1.37 0.38
C SER A 43 9.03 -1.44 -0.76
N LYS A 44 9.92 -0.45 -0.90
CA LYS A 44 10.88 -0.37 -2.01
C LYS A 44 11.79 -1.61 -2.05
N GLY A 45 11.87 -2.26 -3.21
CA GLY A 45 12.66 -3.47 -3.40
C GLY A 45 12.02 -4.75 -2.86
N LEU A 46 10.81 -4.65 -2.29
CA LEU A 46 9.98 -5.79 -1.91
C LEU A 46 8.92 -6.04 -2.97
N GLU A 47 8.43 -7.27 -3.04
CA GLU A 47 7.33 -7.67 -3.91
C GLU A 47 6.32 -8.46 -3.09
N PHE A 48 5.05 -8.30 -3.44
CA PHE A 48 3.92 -8.94 -2.76
C PHE A 48 2.96 -9.51 -3.79
N ASP A 49 2.27 -10.60 -3.46
CA ASP A 49 1.25 -11.14 -4.36
C ASP A 49 0.15 -10.09 -4.58
N GLU A 50 -0.22 -9.41 -3.50
CA GLU A 50 -1.28 -8.41 -3.49
C GLU A 50 -0.83 -7.14 -2.76
N VAL A 51 -1.22 -6.00 -3.31
CA VAL A 51 -0.98 -4.69 -2.71
C VAL A 51 -2.28 -3.91 -2.63
N LEU A 52 -2.59 -3.37 -1.45
CA LEU A 52 -3.61 -2.35 -1.26
C LEU A 52 -2.92 -1.00 -1.01
N ALA A 53 -2.96 -0.10 -2.00
CA ALA A 53 -2.46 1.26 -1.86
C ALA A 53 -3.55 2.17 -1.28
N VAL A 54 -3.31 2.71 -0.08
CA VAL A 54 -4.26 3.52 0.69
C VAL A 54 -3.97 5.01 0.49
N GLU A 55 -5.00 5.78 0.21
CA GLU A 55 -4.97 7.22 -0.11
C GLU A 55 -3.83 7.60 -1.08
N PRO A 56 -3.84 7.10 -2.34
CA PRO A 56 -2.77 7.34 -3.30
C PRO A 56 -2.51 8.82 -3.59
N GLN A 57 -3.51 9.68 -3.39
CA GLN A 57 -3.42 11.13 -3.53
C GLN A 57 -2.45 11.79 -2.55
N ARG A 58 -2.14 11.11 -1.44
CA ARG A 58 -1.23 11.60 -0.40
C ARG A 58 0.23 11.16 -0.62
N TYR A 59 0.51 10.52 -1.76
CA TYR A 59 1.87 10.12 -2.12
C TYR A 59 2.53 11.15 -3.00
N GLU A 60 3.82 11.36 -2.77
CA GLU A 60 4.72 11.93 -3.78
C GLU A 60 4.76 11.01 -5.01
N GLU A 61 5.03 11.55 -6.20
CA GLU A 61 5.03 10.77 -7.46
C GLU A 61 5.93 9.53 -7.39
N SER A 62 7.12 9.66 -6.79
CA SER A 62 8.06 8.55 -6.64
C SER A 62 7.56 7.46 -5.68
N ASP A 63 6.88 7.84 -4.60
CA ASP A 63 6.30 6.92 -3.63
C ASP A 63 5.07 6.23 -4.21
N LEU A 64 4.27 6.95 -5.01
CA LEU A 64 3.16 6.38 -5.78
C LEU A 64 3.67 5.32 -6.76
N TYR A 65 4.69 5.63 -7.57
CA TYR A 65 5.29 4.67 -8.48
C TYR A 65 5.82 3.42 -7.76
N VAL A 66 6.51 3.61 -6.63
CA VAL A 66 6.98 2.49 -5.80
C VAL A 66 5.80 1.62 -5.39
N ALA A 67 4.75 2.18 -4.78
CA ALA A 67 3.59 1.44 -4.30
C ALA A 67 2.89 0.66 -5.42
N LEU A 68 2.65 1.29 -6.58
CA LEU A 68 1.94 0.69 -7.71
C LEU A 68 2.70 -0.45 -8.40
N THR A 69 4.03 -0.53 -8.20
CA THR A 69 4.90 -1.54 -8.83
C THR A 69 5.31 -2.68 -7.89
N ARG A 70 4.83 -2.67 -6.64
CA ARG A 70 5.07 -3.77 -5.69
C ARG A 70 4.23 -5.04 -5.92
N PRO A 71 3.00 -5.01 -6.49
CA PRO A 71 2.21 -6.22 -6.64
C PRO A 71 2.67 -7.07 -7.82
N THR A 72 2.72 -8.39 -7.63
CA THR A 72 3.00 -9.37 -8.69
C THR A 72 1.74 -9.98 -9.28
N GLN A 73 0.59 -9.92 -8.57
CA GLN A 73 -0.68 -10.46 -9.06
C GLN A 73 -1.82 -9.45 -9.05
N ARG A 74 -2.05 -8.73 -7.94
CA ARG A 74 -3.19 -7.81 -7.82
C ARG A 74 -2.84 -6.49 -7.14
N LEU A 75 -3.35 -5.40 -7.69
CA LEU A 75 -3.32 -4.07 -7.12
C LEU A 75 -4.75 -3.63 -6.77
N GLY A 76 -4.99 -3.29 -5.52
CA GLY A 76 -6.17 -2.59 -5.05
C GLY A 76 -5.83 -1.16 -4.64
N LEU A 77 -6.76 -0.24 -4.88
CA LEU A 77 -6.67 1.14 -4.40
C LEU A 77 -7.80 1.38 -3.40
N LEU A 78 -7.48 1.93 -2.23
CA LEU A 78 -8.46 2.38 -1.24
C LEU A 78 -8.28 3.88 -1.06
N HIS A 79 -9.30 4.66 -1.38
CA HIS A 79 -9.22 6.11 -1.30
C HIS A 79 -10.56 6.71 -0.90
N SER A 80 -10.51 7.78 -0.11
CA SER A 80 -11.63 8.67 0.17
C SER A 80 -11.42 10.04 -0.50
N GLU A 81 -10.16 10.45 -0.69
CA GLU A 81 -9.80 11.58 -1.53
C GLU A 81 -9.91 11.22 -3.01
N PRO A 82 -10.03 12.21 -3.93
CA PRO A 82 -9.91 11.95 -5.35
C PRO A 82 -8.59 11.26 -5.67
N LEU A 83 -8.58 10.30 -6.59
CA LEU A 83 -7.34 9.68 -7.06
C LEU A 83 -6.44 10.70 -7.78
N PRO A 84 -5.11 10.48 -7.78
CA PRO A 84 -4.21 11.19 -8.68
C PRO A 84 -4.73 11.13 -10.11
N GLU A 85 -4.68 12.26 -10.82
CA GLU A 85 -5.25 12.39 -12.17
C GLU A 85 -4.86 11.23 -13.11
N PRO A 86 -3.60 10.79 -13.20
CA PRO A 86 -3.23 9.67 -14.05
C PRO A 86 -3.96 8.35 -13.71
N LEU A 87 -4.16 8.08 -12.42
CA LEU A 87 -4.92 6.90 -11.97
C LEU A 87 -6.41 7.05 -12.21
N ALA A 88 -6.95 8.25 -11.98
CA ALA A 88 -8.35 8.55 -12.25
C ALA A 88 -8.70 8.40 -13.73
N ILE A 89 -7.78 8.76 -14.63
CA ILE A 89 -7.93 8.55 -16.08
C ILE A 89 -7.85 7.05 -16.40
N ALA A 90 -6.82 6.36 -15.91
CA ALA A 90 -6.58 4.95 -16.21
C ALA A 90 -7.73 4.02 -15.79
N LEU A 91 -8.45 4.33 -14.72
CA LEU A 91 -9.57 3.52 -14.21
C LEU A 91 -10.93 3.84 -14.82
N LYS A 92 -11.04 4.95 -15.57
CA LYS A 92 -12.26 5.31 -16.31
C LYS A 92 -12.26 4.79 -17.75
N ALA A 93 -11.10 4.32 -18.22
CA ALA A 93 -10.91 3.70 -19.53
C ALA A 93 -11.36 2.23 -19.51
#